data_AF-A0A6A2XQ31-F1
#
_entry.id   AF-A0A6A2XQ31-F1
#
_cell.length_a   1.000
_cell.length_b   1.000
_cell.length_c   1.000
_cell.angle_alpha   90.00
_cell.angle_beta   90.00
_cell.angle_gamma   90.00
#
_symmetry.space_group_name_H-M   'P 1'
#
loop_
_entity.id
_entity.type
_entity.pdbx_description
1 polymer ?
#
loop_
_entity_poly.entity_id
_entity_poly.type
_entity_poly.pdbx_seq_one_letter_code
_entity_poly.pdbx_strand_id
1 'polypeptide(L)'
;MAYTSHILDQVKTMGFQQATSTSISLGIDDLLTIPSKGWLVQDAEQQSLILEKHHHFGNVHAVEKLRQSIEIWYATSEYLQQEMNPNFRMTDPFNPVHIMSFSGARGNASQVHQLVEYIISCYGAQKGVVDTTVRTSDVGYLTRRLVEVVQHIVIHRTDCGTTQGIYVSPQKRTLPERIFIQTLIGCVLADDKYMGTRCIAIRNQDIGLGLVYQFIAF
;
A
#
# COMPACT_ATOMS: atom_id res chain seq x y z
N MET A 1 9.51 13.19 -26.31
CA MET A 1 8.45 13.45 -25.30
C MET A 1 7.04 13.38 -25.88
N ALA A 2 6.78 13.83 -27.11
CA ALA A 2 5.43 13.80 -27.71
C ALA A 2 4.85 12.38 -27.95
N TYR A 3 5.69 11.37 -28.17
CA TYR A 3 5.22 9.99 -28.40
C TYR A 3 4.58 9.36 -27.16
N THR A 4 5.21 9.54 -25.99
CA THR A 4 4.68 9.03 -24.71
C THR A 4 3.37 9.73 -24.33
N SER A 5 3.29 11.06 -24.52
CA SER A 5 2.03 11.78 -24.28
C SER A 5 0.93 11.34 -25.24
N HIS A 6 1.25 11.13 -26.51
CA HIS A 6 0.29 10.64 -27.50
C HIS A 6 -0.22 9.23 -27.16
N ILE A 7 0.65 8.31 -26.75
CA ILE A 7 0.22 6.98 -26.27
C ILE A 7 -0.68 7.11 -25.04
N LEU A 8 -0.31 7.97 -24.09
CA LEU A 8 -1.10 8.17 -22.88
C LEU A 8 -2.51 8.68 -23.20
N ASP A 9 -2.63 9.61 -24.14
CA ASP A 9 -3.90 10.13 -24.63
C ASP A 9 -4.73 9.03 -25.33
N GLN A 10 -4.10 8.19 -26.15
CA GLN A 10 -4.76 7.04 -26.78
C GLN A 10 -5.29 6.05 -25.75
N VAL A 11 -4.47 5.68 -24.75
CA VAL A 11 -4.86 4.79 -23.65
C VAL A 11 -6.04 5.38 -22.87
N LYS A 12 -6.00 6.69 -22.60
CA LYS A 12 -7.09 7.41 -21.93
C LYS A 12 -8.40 7.34 -22.74
N THR A 13 -8.36 7.68 -24.03
CA THR A 13 -9.57 7.66 -24.88
C THR A 13 -10.15 6.26 -25.01
N MET A 14 -9.31 5.25 -25.27
CA MET A 14 -9.75 3.85 -25.33
C MET A 14 -10.32 3.38 -23.99
N GLY A 15 -9.67 3.72 -22.87
CA GLY A 15 -10.13 3.38 -21.54
C GLY A 15 -11.53 3.94 -21.22
N PHE A 16 -11.78 5.21 -21.54
CA PHE A 16 -13.10 5.82 -21.34
C PHE A 16 -14.18 5.23 -22.26
N GLN A 17 -13.84 4.96 -23.52
CA GLN A 17 -14.76 4.31 -24.47
C GLN A 17 -15.16 2.92 -23.97
N GLN A 18 -14.18 2.12 -23.51
CA GLN A 18 -14.43 0.78 -23.01
C GLN A 18 -15.18 0.79 -21.67
N ALA A 19 -14.86 1.71 -20.76
CA ALA A 19 -15.59 1.85 -19.50
C ALA A 19 -17.07 2.23 -19.74
N THR A 20 -17.34 3.03 -20.78
CA THR A 20 -18.70 3.39 -21.16
C THR A 20 -19.42 2.22 -21.83
N SER A 21 -18.75 1.47 -22.70
CA SER A 21 -19.35 0.32 -23.40
C SER A 21 -19.65 -0.85 -22.47
N THR A 22 -18.79 -1.10 -21.46
CA THR A 22 -19.03 -2.14 -20.45
C THR A 22 -20.14 -1.75 -19.49
N SER A 23 -20.40 -0.45 -19.30
CA SER A 23 -21.49 0.08 -18.48
C SER A 23 -21.62 -0.63 -17.12
N ILE A 24 -20.48 -0.85 -16.45
CA ILE A 24 -20.47 -1.50 -15.14
C ILE A 24 -21.22 -0.61 -14.14
N SER A 25 -22.29 -1.16 -13.58
CA SER A 25 -23.11 -0.52 -12.54
C SER A 25 -22.97 -1.28 -11.23
N LEU A 26 -23.37 -0.66 -10.11
CA LEU A 26 -23.32 -1.27 -8.80
C LEU A 26 -24.72 -1.23 -8.17
N GLY A 27 -25.28 -2.40 -7.93
CA GLY A 27 -26.54 -2.63 -7.23
C GLY A 27 -26.33 -3.14 -5.80
N ILE A 28 -27.43 -3.24 -5.06
CA ILE A 28 -27.43 -3.85 -3.72
C ILE A 28 -27.13 -5.36 -3.79
N ASP A 29 -27.56 -6.02 -4.87
CA ASP A 29 -27.39 -7.45 -5.08
C ASP A 29 -25.93 -7.85 -5.35
N ASP A 30 -25.11 -6.88 -5.76
CA ASP A 30 -23.67 -7.08 -5.99
C ASP A 30 -22.88 -7.19 -4.67
N LEU A 31 -23.47 -6.76 -3.55
CA LEU A 31 -22.91 -6.88 -2.21
C LEU A 31 -23.16 -8.29 -1.67
N LEU A 32 -22.48 -9.26 -2.26
CA LEU A 32 -22.59 -10.66 -1.86
C LEU A 32 -22.14 -10.85 -0.42
N THR A 33 -23.04 -11.36 0.41
CA THR A 33 -22.72 -11.77 1.78
C THR A 33 -22.04 -13.13 1.77
N ILE A 34 -20.95 -13.26 2.52
CA ILE A 34 -20.22 -14.52 2.65
C ILE A 34 -21.11 -15.55 3.39
N PRO A 35 -21.31 -16.76 2.85
CA PRO A 35 -22.14 -17.78 3.49
C PRO A 35 -21.67 -18.19 4.90
N SER A 36 -20.37 -18.12 5.16
CA SER A 36 -19.77 -18.45 6.47
C SER A 36 -20.06 -17.41 7.57
N LYS A 37 -20.55 -16.22 7.22
CA LYS A 37 -20.82 -15.15 8.18
C LYS A 37 -21.75 -15.58 9.31
N GLY A 38 -22.79 -16.34 9.01
CA GLY A 38 -23.79 -16.75 9.99
C GLY A 38 -23.21 -17.56 11.16
N TRP A 39 -22.41 -18.58 10.86
CA TRP A 39 -21.82 -19.42 11.91
C TRP A 39 -20.68 -18.71 12.65
N LEU A 40 -19.90 -17.87 11.96
CA LEU A 40 -18.81 -17.10 12.56
C LEU A 40 -19.32 -16.10 13.60
N VAL A 41 -20.42 -15.43 13.30
CA VAL A 41 -21.07 -14.52 14.25
C VAL A 41 -21.63 -15.29 15.45
N GLN A 42 -22.26 -16.45 15.21
CA GLN A 42 -22.75 -17.29 16.30
C GLN A 42 -21.63 -17.80 17.21
N ASP A 43 -20.49 -18.20 16.65
CA ASP A 43 -19.32 -18.62 17.42
C ASP A 43 -18.78 -17.45 18.28
N ALA A 44 -18.61 -16.26 17.70
CA ALA A 44 -18.17 -15.07 18.42
C ALA A 44 -19.14 -14.66 19.54
N GLU A 45 -20.45 -14.74 19.30
CA GLU A 45 -21.48 -14.48 20.31
C GLU A 45 -21.42 -15.49 21.46
N GLN A 46 -21.22 -16.78 21.16
CA GLN A 46 -21.09 -17.80 22.18
C GLN A 46 -19.85 -17.58 23.06
N GLN A 47 -18.71 -17.21 22.46
CA GLN A 47 -17.49 -16.87 23.19
C GLN A 47 -17.69 -15.63 24.07
N SER A 48 -18.37 -14.61 23.55
CA SER A 48 -18.71 -13.41 24.31
C SER A 48 -19.57 -13.74 25.54
N LEU A 49 -20.55 -14.63 25.39
CA LEU A 49 -21.41 -15.07 26.51
C LEU A 49 -20.64 -15.83 27.59
N ILE A 50 -19.65 -16.65 27.21
CA ILE A 50 -18.75 -17.33 28.16
C ILE A 50 -17.90 -16.30 28.91
N LEU A 51 -17.38 -15.29 28.20
CA LEU A 51 -16.63 -14.18 28.78
C LEU A 51 -17.46 -13.40 29.82
N GLU A 52 -18.75 -13.15 29.52
CA GLU A 52 -19.66 -12.48 30.43
C GLU A 52 -19.87 -13.27 31.72
N LYS A 53 -20.03 -14.59 31.61
CA LYS A 53 -20.14 -15.48 32.78
C LYS A 53 -18.88 -15.39 33.64
N HIS A 54 -17.69 -15.48 33.04
CA HIS A 54 -16.43 -15.39 33.78
C HIS A 54 -16.25 -14.04 34.48
N HIS A 55 -16.70 -12.95 33.86
CA HIS A 55 -16.73 -11.64 34.51
C HIS A 55 -17.71 -11.59 35.69
N HIS A 56 -18.91 -12.16 35.53
CA HIS A 56 -19.93 -12.21 36.58
C HIS A 56 -19.48 -13.04 37.80
N PHE A 57 -18.73 -14.12 37.57
CA PHE A 57 -18.10 -14.90 38.64
C PHE A 57 -16.86 -14.23 39.27
N GLY A 58 -16.44 -13.06 38.77
CA GLY A 58 -15.30 -12.30 39.30
C GLY A 58 -13.93 -12.81 38.84
N ASN A 59 -13.87 -13.75 37.89
CA ASN A 59 -12.62 -14.36 37.42
C ASN A 59 -11.83 -13.46 36.45
N VAL A 60 -12.50 -12.49 35.81
CA VAL A 60 -11.90 -11.63 34.78
C VAL A 60 -12.19 -10.16 35.07
N HIS A 61 -11.16 -9.32 35.03
CA HIS A 61 -11.28 -7.88 35.24
C HIS A 61 -11.93 -7.19 34.04
N ALA A 62 -12.59 -6.04 34.25
CA ALA A 62 -13.34 -5.34 33.20
C ALA A 62 -12.48 -4.94 31.99
N VAL A 63 -11.23 -4.52 32.22
CA VAL A 63 -10.28 -4.18 31.14
C VAL A 63 -9.89 -5.40 30.31
N GLU A 64 -9.69 -6.55 30.98
CA GLU A 64 -9.33 -7.79 30.31
C GLU A 64 -10.52 -8.36 29.51
N LYS A 65 -11.75 -8.26 30.04
CA LYS A 65 -12.99 -8.57 29.30
C LYS A 65 -13.05 -7.76 28.00
N LEU A 66 -12.80 -6.45 28.07
CA LEU A 66 -12.85 -5.57 26.91
C LEU A 66 -11.79 -5.96 25.87
N ARG A 67 -10.55 -6.20 26.30
CA ARG A 67 -9.45 -6.61 25.41
C ARG A 67 -9.77 -7.91 24.69
N GLN A 68 -10.20 -8.95 25.43
CA GLN A 68 -10.53 -10.25 24.86
C GLN A 68 -11.73 -10.17 23.91
N SER A 69 -12.75 -9.37 24.25
CA SER A 69 -13.89 -9.14 23.35
C SER A 69 -13.45 -8.48 22.03
N ILE A 70 -12.59 -7.47 22.09
CA ILE A 70 -12.03 -6.82 20.90
C ILE A 70 -11.23 -7.82 20.07
N GLU A 71 -10.41 -8.65 20.70
CA GLU A 71 -9.57 -9.64 20.01
C GLU A 71 -10.39 -10.70 19.29
N ILE A 72 -11.46 -11.21 19.91
CA ILE A 72 -12.38 -12.17 19.30
C ILE A 72 -13.05 -11.55 18.06
N TRP A 73 -13.66 -10.37 18.20
CA TRP A 73 -14.32 -9.69 17.09
C TRP A 73 -13.35 -9.28 15.98
N TYR A 74 -12.13 -8.88 16.33
CA TYR A 74 -11.08 -8.57 15.38
C TYR A 74 -10.63 -9.82 14.60
N ALA A 75 -10.41 -10.95 15.28
CA ALA A 75 -10.04 -12.21 14.64
C ALA A 75 -11.16 -12.73 13.71
N THR A 76 -12.43 -12.63 14.13
CA THR A 76 -13.58 -13.00 13.29
C THR A 76 -13.67 -12.09 12.04
N SER A 77 -13.48 -10.78 12.21
CA SER A 77 -13.44 -9.82 11.10
C SER A 77 -12.29 -10.12 10.14
N GLU A 78 -11.09 -10.40 10.64
CA GLU A 78 -9.93 -10.73 9.81
C GLU A 78 -10.15 -12.02 9.03
N TYR A 79 -10.73 -13.03 9.66
CA TYR A 79 -11.08 -14.30 9.00
C TYR A 79 -12.12 -14.10 7.89
N LEU A 80 -13.17 -13.31 8.14
CA LEU A 80 -14.15 -12.93 7.10
C LEU A 80 -13.49 -12.21 5.93
N GLN A 81 -12.54 -11.31 6.21
CA GLN A 81 -11.82 -10.58 5.17
C GLN A 81 -10.99 -11.53 4.28
N GLN A 82 -10.37 -12.55 4.87
CA GLN A 82 -9.57 -13.55 4.14
C GLN A 82 -10.45 -14.45 3.25
N GLU A 83 -11.62 -14.86 3.74
CA GLU A 83 -12.59 -15.69 3.02
C GLU A 83 -13.27 -14.94 1.86
N MET A 84 -13.35 -13.62 1.92
CA MET A 84 -14.01 -12.81 0.89
C MET A 84 -13.31 -12.89 -0.48
N ASN A 85 -11.97 -12.93 -0.49
CA ASN A 85 -11.17 -12.98 -1.73
C ASN A 85 -11.43 -14.23 -2.59
N PRO A 86 -11.35 -15.47 -2.05
CA PRO A 86 -11.67 -16.67 -2.82
C PRO A 86 -13.15 -16.75 -3.17
N ASN A 87 -14.05 -16.22 -2.33
CA ASN A 87 -15.49 -16.22 -2.60
C ASN A 87 -15.84 -15.49 -3.90
N PHE A 88 -15.32 -14.26 -4.10
CA PHE A 88 -15.54 -13.54 -5.36
C PHE A 88 -15.02 -14.29 -6.60
N ARG A 89 -13.90 -15.01 -6.48
CA ARG A 89 -13.34 -15.80 -7.59
C ARG A 89 -14.17 -17.04 -7.92
N MET A 90 -14.86 -17.60 -6.94
CA MET A 90 -15.64 -18.82 -7.10
C MET A 90 -17.10 -18.54 -7.49
N THR A 91 -17.70 -17.48 -6.97
CA THR A 91 -19.13 -17.18 -7.15
C THR A 91 -19.40 -16.37 -8.41
N ASP A 92 -18.73 -15.23 -8.58
CA ASP A 92 -18.87 -14.40 -9.78
C ASP A 92 -17.62 -13.51 -10.02
N PRO A 93 -16.71 -13.94 -10.91
CA PRO A 93 -15.54 -13.14 -11.29
C PRO A 93 -15.87 -11.80 -11.95
N PHE A 94 -17.09 -11.65 -12.49
CA PHE A 94 -17.53 -10.42 -13.17
C PHE A 94 -18.28 -9.46 -12.24
N ASN A 95 -18.35 -9.75 -10.94
CA ASN A 95 -18.98 -8.87 -9.97
C ASN A 95 -18.33 -7.46 -10.02
N PRO A 96 -19.13 -6.39 -10.22
CA PRO A 96 -18.65 -5.01 -10.26
C PRO A 96 -17.75 -4.61 -9.07
N VAL A 97 -18.10 -5.03 -7.86
CA VAL A 97 -17.34 -4.76 -6.62
C VAL A 97 -15.96 -5.40 -6.67
N HIS A 98 -15.89 -6.63 -7.19
CA HIS A 98 -14.64 -7.35 -7.40
C HIS A 98 -13.78 -6.64 -8.46
N ILE A 99 -14.35 -6.35 -9.63
CA ILE A 99 -13.62 -5.67 -10.71
C ILE A 99 -13.04 -4.35 -10.21
N MET A 100 -13.83 -3.50 -9.54
CA MET A 100 -13.38 -2.18 -9.08
C MET A 100 -12.24 -2.25 -8.06
N SER A 101 -12.33 -3.18 -7.10
CA SER A 101 -11.40 -3.26 -5.97
C SER A 101 -10.10 -3.97 -6.32
N PHE A 102 -10.14 -5.01 -7.15
CA PHE A 102 -8.95 -5.80 -7.49
C PHE A 102 -8.21 -5.29 -8.74
N SER A 103 -8.88 -4.55 -9.63
CA SER A 103 -8.21 -3.86 -10.73
C SER A 103 -7.41 -2.63 -10.28
N GLY A 104 -7.59 -2.20 -9.02
CA GLY A 104 -7.02 -0.96 -8.51
C GLY A 104 -7.67 0.30 -9.06
N ALA A 105 -8.83 0.19 -9.74
CA ALA A 105 -9.55 1.33 -10.27
C ALA A 105 -10.13 2.20 -9.14
N ARG A 106 -10.84 1.57 -8.19
CA ARG A 106 -11.41 2.26 -7.02
C ARG A 106 -11.83 1.25 -5.96
N GLY A 107 -11.46 1.51 -4.71
CA GLY A 107 -11.79 0.63 -3.60
C GLY A 107 -10.61 -0.28 -3.24
N ASN A 108 -10.57 -0.71 -1.99
CA ASN A 108 -9.67 -1.75 -1.50
C ASN A 108 -10.52 -2.89 -0.93
N ALA A 109 -9.98 -4.10 -0.84
CA ALA A 109 -10.63 -5.23 -0.20
C ALA A 109 -11.14 -4.88 1.22
N SER A 110 -10.37 -4.08 1.97
CA SER A 110 -10.80 -3.60 3.30
C SER A 110 -12.01 -2.65 3.28
N GLN A 111 -12.22 -1.89 2.20
CA GLN A 111 -13.40 -1.03 2.06
C GLN A 111 -14.64 -1.83 1.66
N VAL A 112 -14.46 -2.85 0.82
CA VAL A 112 -15.53 -3.81 0.49
C VAL A 112 -15.98 -4.56 1.75
N HIS A 113 -15.01 -4.98 2.57
CA HIS A 113 -15.24 -5.63 3.85
C HIS A 113 -16.09 -4.76 4.80
N GLN A 114 -15.76 -3.47 4.92
CA GLN A 114 -16.53 -2.50 5.71
C GLN A 114 -17.98 -2.32 5.23
N LEU A 115 -18.23 -2.37 3.92
CA LEU A 115 -19.58 -2.28 3.36
C LEU A 115 -20.44 -3.49 3.74
N VAL A 116 -19.84 -4.68 3.86
CA VAL A 116 -20.53 -5.94 4.16
C VAL A 116 -20.73 -6.16 5.68
N GLU A 117 -19.90 -5.53 6.52
CA GLU A 117 -19.88 -5.75 7.97
C GLU A 117 -20.61 -4.71 8.83
N TYR A 118 -21.11 -3.61 8.23
CA TYR A 118 -21.63 -2.39 8.86
C TYR A 118 -22.29 -2.52 10.27
N ILE A 119 -21.51 -2.68 11.34
CA ILE A 119 -22.04 -2.64 12.72
C ILE A 119 -21.22 -1.74 13.68
N ILE A 120 -19.92 -1.48 13.49
CA ILE A 120 -19.13 -0.70 14.49
C ILE A 120 -18.17 0.32 13.87
N SER A 121 -18.65 1.38 13.21
CA SER A 121 -17.76 2.31 12.47
C SER A 121 -17.74 3.77 12.96
N CYS A 122 -18.74 4.24 13.70
CA CYS A 122 -18.93 5.69 13.90
C CYS A 122 -17.79 6.40 14.63
N TYR A 123 -17.20 5.80 15.69
CA TYR A 123 -16.10 6.43 16.44
C TYR A 123 -14.76 6.44 15.67
N GLY A 124 -14.48 5.39 14.90
CA GLY A 124 -13.27 5.31 14.06
C GLY A 124 -13.31 6.31 12.90
N ALA A 125 -14.48 6.50 12.29
CA ALA A 125 -14.68 7.46 11.21
C ALA A 125 -14.42 8.90 11.65
N GLN A 126 -14.89 9.30 12.84
CA GLN A 126 -14.70 10.66 13.34
C GLN A 126 -13.24 10.95 13.70
N LYS A 127 -12.52 10.00 14.31
CA LYS A 127 -11.09 10.14 14.59
C LYS A 127 -10.26 10.22 13.31
N GLY A 128 -10.58 9.40 12.31
CA GLY A 128 -9.88 9.40 11.02
C GLY A 128 -9.97 10.75 10.29
N VAL A 129 -11.13 11.42 10.33
CA VAL A 129 -11.30 12.76 9.74
C VAL A 129 -10.43 13.78 10.47
N VAL A 130 -10.44 13.77 11.81
CA VAL A 130 -9.63 14.70 12.62
C VAL A 130 -8.13 14.45 12.40
N ASP A 131 -7.66 13.21 12.49
CA ASP A 131 -6.25 12.85 12.26
C ASP A 131 -5.78 13.24 10.85
N THR A 132 -6.65 13.12 9.84
CA THR A 132 -6.31 13.54 8.47
C THR A 132 -6.09 15.05 8.39
N THR A 133 -6.93 15.86 9.04
CA THR A 133 -6.76 17.32 9.06
C THR A 133 -5.45 17.72 9.75
N VAL A 134 -5.11 17.10 10.88
CA VAL A 134 -3.85 17.37 11.61
C VAL A 134 -2.63 16.94 10.79
N ARG A 135 -2.68 15.75 10.18
CA ARG A 135 -1.58 15.27 9.33
C ARG A 135 -1.38 16.14 8.09
N THR A 136 -2.46 16.69 7.54
CA THR A 136 -2.37 17.63 6.40
C THR A 136 -1.65 18.91 6.82
N SER A 137 -1.96 19.45 8.01
CA SER A 137 -1.24 20.62 8.53
C SER A 137 0.24 20.34 8.80
N ASP A 138 0.58 19.17 9.37
CA ASP A 138 1.97 18.81 9.68
C ASP A 138 2.82 18.61 8.41
N VAL A 139 2.25 17.98 7.38
CA VAL A 139 2.93 17.81 6.09
C VAL A 139 3.15 19.17 5.42
N GLY A 140 2.17 20.07 5.46
CA GLY A 140 2.32 21.44 4.95
C GLY A 140 3.41 22.23 5.69
N TYR A 141 3.47 22.10 7.01
CA TYR A 141 4.51 22.74 7.82
C TYR A 141 5.91 22.17 7.52
N LEU A 142 6.04 20.84 7.47
CA LEU A 142 7.32 20.19 7.19
C LEU A 142 7.84 20.54 5.79
N THR A 143 6.96 20.49 4.77
CA THR A 143 7.34 20.86 3.40
C THR A 143 7.78 22.32 3.32
N ARG A 144 7.08 23.24 3.98
CA ARG A 144 7.52 24.64 4.08
C ARG A 144 8.91 24.77 4.69
N ARG A 145 9.18 24.11 5.83
CA ARG A 145 10.49 24.16 6.48
C ARG A 145 11.61 23.57 5.62
N LEU A 146 11.34 22.47 4.93
CA LEU A 146 12.30 21.86 4.01
C LEU A 146 12.62 22.81 2.85
N VAL A 147 11.60 23.45 2.27
CA VAL A 147 11.79 24.45 1.21
C VAL A 147 12.59 25.65 1.73
N GLU A 148 12.29 26.18 2.91
CA GLU A 148 13.01 27.32 3.49
C GLU A 148 14.52 27.02 3.69
N VAL A 149 14.89 25.77 3.98
CA VAL A 149 16.30 25.35 4.10
C VAL A 149 16.97 25.14 2.74
N VAL A 150 16.24 24.58 1.77
CA VAL A 150 16.80 24.11 0.48
C VAL A 150 16.66 25.16 -0.63
N GLN A 151 15.88 26.23 -0.45
CA GLN A 151 15.59 27.23 -1.49
C GLN A 151 16.83 27.91 -2.11
N HIS A 152 17.98 27.87 -1.41
CA HIS A 152 19.24 28.43 -1.89
C HIS A 152 20.11 27.42 -2.66
N ILE A 153 19.72 26.14 -2.72
CA ILE A 153 20.47 25.08 -3.43
C ILE A 153 20.07 25.12 -4.91
N VAL A 154 20.99 25.60 -5.76
CA VAL A 154 20.82 25.67 -7.21
C VAL A 154 22.03 25.03 -7.90
N ILE A 155 21.77 24.25 -8.96
CA ILE A 155 22.83 23.65 -9.77
C ILE A 155 23.46 24.75 -10.63
N HIS A 156 24.68 25.17 -10.26
CA HIS A 156 25.42 26.20 -10.99
C HIS A 156 26.44 25.65 -11.99
N ARG A 157 26.92 24.42 -11.80
CA ARG A 157 27.98 23.79 -12.61
C ARG A 157 27.66 22.33 -12.86
N THR A 158 28.14 21.81 -13.98
CA THR A 158 27.93 20.41 -14.40
C THR A 158 28.84 19.43 -13.66
N ASP A 159 30.09 19.80 -13.41
CA ASP A 159 31.04 19.01 -12.61
C ASP A 159 31.79 19.91 -11.62
N CYS A 160 31.89 19.46 -10.37
CA CYS A 160 32.64 20.13 -9.30
C CYS A 160 34.04 19.54 -9.09
N GLY A 161 34.38 18.43 -9.76
CA GLY A 161 35.69 17.77 -9.71
C GLY A 161 35.95 16.96 -8.44
N THR A 162 34.96 16.85 -7.53
CA THR A 162 35.14 16.13 -6.26
C THR A 162 35.39 14.64 -6.49
N THR A 163 36.28 14.05 -5.69
CA THR A 163 36.51 12.61 -5.60
C THR A 163 35.73 11.97 -4.46
N GLN A 164 35.02 12.78 -3.65
CA GLN A 164 34.25 12.27 -2.52
C GLN A 164 32.89 11.76 -3.02
N GLY A 165 32.52 10.57 -2.55
CA GLY A 165 31.23 9.95 -2.83
C GLY A 165 30.70 9.21 -1.61
N ILE A 166 29.44 8.80 -1.68
CA ILE A 166 28.78 8.00 -0.64
C ILE A 166 28.82 6.53 -1.07
N TYR A 167 29.29 5.66 -0.18
CA TYR A 167 29.28 4.22 -0.43
C TYR A 167 27.89 3.64 -0.19
N VAL A 168 27.29 3.05 -1.22
CA VAL A 168 25.98 2.40 -1.16
C VAL A 168 26.19 0.89 -1.36
N SER A 169 25.78 0.08 -0.39
CA SER A 169 25.85 -1.38 -0.48
C SER A 169 24.45 -2.00 -0.42
N PRO A 170 24.22 -3.12 -1.14
CA PRO A 170 22.99 -3.89 -1.00
C PRO A 170 23.01 -4.55 0.38
N GLN A 171 22.32 -3.95 1.34
CA GLN A 171 22.25 -4.48 2.70
C GLN A 171 21.47 -5.81 2.68
N LYS A 172 22.20 -6.93 2.85
CA LYS A 172 21.73 -8.33 2.70
C LYS A 172 20.55 -8.77 3.59
N ARG A 173 19.88 -7.89 4.34
CA ARG A 173 18.84 -8.30 5.31
C ARG A 173 17.54 -7.50 5.30
N THR A 174 17.37 -6.43 4.52
CA THR A 174 16.12 -5.64 4.65
C THR A 174 15.70 -4.78 3.47
N LEU A 175 16.60 -4.47 2.52
CA LEU A 175 16.22 -3.65 1.37
C LEU A 175 15.89 -4.56 0.17
N PRO A 176 14.63 -4.60 -0.29
CA PRO A 176 14.30 -5.30 -1.53
C PRO A 176 15.10 -4.69 -2.69
N GLU A 177 15.59 -5.55 -3.59
CA GLU A 177 16.45 -5.18 -4.74
C GLU A 177 15.92 -3.98 -5.54
N ARG A 178 14.59 -3.80 -5.59
CA ARG A 178 13.93 -2.66 -6.22
C ARG A 178 14.34 -1.30 -5.64
N ILE A 179 14.48 -1.18 -4.31
CA ILE A 179 14.85 0.08 -3.66
C ILE A 179 16.32 0.41 -3.97
N PHE A 180 17.17 -0.61 -4.03
CA PHE A 180 18.57 -0.45 -4.40
C PHE A 180 18.70 0.05 -5.85
N ILE A 181 17.93 -0.54 -6.78
CA ILE A 181 17.87 -0.09 -8.18
C ILE A 181 17.41 1.37 -8.28
N GLN A 182 16.31 1.72 -7.59
CA GLN A 182 15.77 3.09 -7.61
C GLN A 182 16.74 4.13 -7.05
N THR A 183 17.56 3.75 -6.06
CA THR A 183 18.55 4.64 -5.45
C THR A 183 19.72 4.91 -6.39
N LEU A 184 20.14 3.91 -7.17
CA LEU A 184 21.29 4.02 -8.06
C LEU A 184 20.96 4.69 -9.40
N ILE A 185 19.76 4.49 -9.94
CA ILE A 185 19.37 5.07 -11.23
C ILE A 185 19.44 6.60 -11.16
N GLY A 186 20.17 7.20 -12.10
CA GLY A 186 20.33 8.66 -12.20
C GLY A 186 21.41 9.24 -11.28
N CYS A 187 22.11 8.41 -10.52
CA CYS A 187 23.34 8.81 -9.83
C CYS A 187 24.56 8.70 -10.75
N VAL A 188 25.65 9.38 -10.39
CA VAL A 188 26.94 9.36 -11.10
C VAL A 188 27.98 8.61 -10.27
N LEU A 189 28.82 7.80 -10.91
CA LEU A 189 29.89 7.06 -10.23
C LEU A 189 31.03 7.98 -9.76
N ALA A 190 31.37 7.88 -8.47
CA ALA A 190 32.49 8.62 -7.88
C ALA A 190 33.86 7.98 -8.17
N ASP A 191 33.92 6.64 -8.30
CA ASP A 191 35.15 5.86 -8.50
C ASP A 191 34.97 4.81 -9.59
N ASP A 192 36.08 4.45 -10.25
CA ASP A 192 36.14 3.33 -11.19
C ASP A 192 35.78 2.01 -10.49
N LYS A 193 34.92 1.22 -11.12
CA LYS A 193 34.50 -0.09 -10.62
C LYS A 193 35.09 -1.20 -11.48
N TYR A 194 35.88 -2.04 -10.82
CA TYR A 194 36.53 -3.20 -11.42
C TYR A 194 35.92 -4.49 -10.87
N MET A 195 35.78 -5.47 -11.75
CA MET A 195 35.51 -6.86 -11.40
C MET A 195 36.73 -7.70 -11.78
N GLY A 196 37.53 -8.05 -10.77
CA GLY A 196 38.84 -8.65 -10.99
C GLY A 196 39.75 -7.71 -11.78
N THR A 197 40.13 -8.12 -13.00
CA THR A 197 40.98 -7.35 -13.91
C THR A 197 40.20 -6.52 -14.94
N ARG A 198 38.87 -6.65 -15.01
CA ARG A 198 38.03 -5.96 -16.00
C ARG A 198 37.34 -4.75 -15.38
N CYS A 199 37.48 -3.58 -16.02
CA CYS A 199 36.71 -2.38 -15.67
C CYS A 199 35.26 -2.55 -16.16
N ILE A 200 34.28 -2.41 -15.27
CA ILE A 200 32.85 -2.46 -15.60
C ILE A 200 32.34 -1.04 -15.89
N ALA A 201 32.76 -0.06 -15.08
CA ALA A 201 32.32 1.32 -15.21
C ALA A 201 33.42 2.27 -14.75
N ILE A 202 33.47 3.42 -15.42
CA ILE A 202 34.45 4.48 -15.15
C ILE A 202 33.84 5.58 -14.27
N ARG A 203 34.70 6.34 -13.59
CA ARG A 203 34.34 7.53 -12.84
C ARG A 203 33.61 8.54 -13.73
N ASN A 204 32.67 9.27 -13.13
CA ASN A 204 31.82 10.26 -13.79
C ASN A 204 30.87 9.69 -14.86
N GLN A 205 30.65 8.38 -14.86
CA GLN A 205 29.64 7.74 -15.71
C GLN A 205 28.28 7.70 -15.00
N ASP A 206 27.23 8.07 -15.75
CA ASP A 206 25.84 7.96 -15.28
C ASP A 206 25.42 6.50 -15.11
N ILE A 207 24.76 6.20 -14.00
CA ILE A 207 24.26 4.87 -13.69
C ILE A 207 22.89 4.67 -14.33
N GLY A 208 22.88 3.98 -15.48
CA GLY A 208 21.67 3.53 -16.16
C GLY A 208 21.26 2.10 -15.78
N LEU A 209 20.06 1.69 -16.21
CA LEU A 209 19.50 0.36 -15.97
C LEU A 209 20.46 -0.78 -16.35
N GLY A 210 21.17 -0.67 -17.48
CA GLY A 210 22.11 -1.70 -17.93
C GLY A 210 23.28 -1.94 -16.97
N LEU A 211 23.86 -0.87 -16.41
CA LEU A 211 24.94 -0.96 -15.42
C LEU A 211 24.43 -1.49 -14.09
N VAL A 212 23.22 -1.09 -13.68
CA VAL A 212 22.60 -1.59 -12.45
C VAL A 212 22.36 -3.10 -12.52
N TYR A 213 21.86 -3.62 -13.64
CA TYR A 213 21.70 -5.07 -13.82
C TYR A 213 23.04 -5.80 -13.79
N GLN A 214 24.10 -5.21 -14.34
CA GLN A 214 25.45 -5.77 -14.23
C GLN A 214 25.97 -5.74 -12.79
N PHE A 215 25.58 -4.78 -11.95
CA PHE A 215 25.97 -4.75 -10.53
C PHE A 215 25.17 -5.70 -9.64
N ILE A 216 23.93 -6.04 -10.01
CA ILE A 216 23.05 -6.95 -9.24
C ILE A 216 23.27 -8.42 -9.60
N ALA A 217 23.72 -8.72 -10.81
CA ALA A 217 24.02 -10.08 -11.24
C ALA A 217 25.20 -10.74 -10.49
N PHE A 218 25.80 -10.06 -9.53
CA PHE A 218 26.92 -10.52 -8.68
C PHE A 218 26.62 -10.28 -7.19
#